data_AF-A0A2T6CCT8-F1
#
_entry.id   AF-A0A2T6CCT8-F1
#
_cell.length_a   1.000
_cell.length_b   1.000
_cell.length_c   1.000
_cell.angle_alpha   90.00
_cell.angle_beta   90.00
_cell.angle_gamma   90.00
#
_symmetry.space_group_name_H-M   'P 1'
#
loop_
_entity.id
_entity.type
_entity.pdbx_description
1 polymer ?
#
loop_
_entity_poly.entity_id
_entity_poly.type
_entity_poly.pdbx_seq_one_letter_code
_entity_poly.pdbx_strand_id
1 'polypeptide(L)'
;MPIITMPDINGAFSLTVTARFDTVIGGTGQTVFDFGDGTRQDDILLAQISNSATLEFVVFLGGQRHAISADDAIVAGETAQWTVAVDAAGVMSLSKAGSLLAQGQGAIPADVDRDTAQVGAANAADKGPLNGAVSSVEFDGTEFIEGITDTGTDEDDDLAGGDGADTLEGLEGNDSLTGQSGDDSLIGGEGDDTLRGGHGDDTLLGGAGNDEIEGLFGADEIDAGSGDDHVFARDGDDLVYGRGGLDTLIGGIGADTLFGGDGNDLLAGSQGDDEIHGGGGNDLVFIGNDEDSDRIFLDGGNDHIDGVSASSAFYAEGGDGNDLMTSGVGNDTLLGDGGNDTITANAGEDTLTGGAGNDTLNGGEGTDTAAFSGAQASYTLTVAPDGLSIEDRRAGENGVDQLIDIEFLDFDSNINDTPFELARFAGPAGLSETELESFVELYIAYFNRAPDAVGLHFWGTAFATGSTLEQMATLFIDQDEFEASYPDGTTNLAFAHSVYSNVLGRTPDQAGIDFWVGLLDQGAVERDQFILEVLRGARADPKPELGPDFVAQQEADQAYLTTKVDIGAYFAVHKGMSDVDDAMAAMALFTGSDASRDAAVAAIDGFFADAIDPTDGAFLMPLVGILDDPFSAA
;
A
#
# COMPACT_ATOMS: atom_id res chain seq x y z
N MET A 1 -21.75 9.06 -35.92
CA MET A 1 -23.10 9.34 -35.37
C MET A 1 -23.16 8.66 -34.01
N PRO A 2 -23.97 9.12 -33.04
CA PRO A 2 -23.95 8.55 -31.71
C PRO A 2 -24.29 7.06 -31.79
N ILE A 3 -23.61 6.25 -30.97
CA ILE A 3 -24.11 4.95 -30.55
C ILE A 3 -25.43 5.25 -29.84
N ILE A 4 -26.51 4.62 -30.29
CA ILE A 4 -27.83 4.76 -29.67
C ILE A 4 -28.11 3.40 -29.05
N THR A 5 -28.11 3.33 -27.71
CA THR A 5 -28.58 2.17 -26.98
C THR A 5 -30.06 1.98 -27.30
N MET A 6 -30.45 0.76 -27.64
CA MET A 6 -31.83 0.40 -27.94
C MET A 6 -32.15 -0.92 -27.23
N PRO A 7 -33.38 -1.10 -26.71
CA PRO A 7 -33.79 -2.29 -25.93
C PRO A 7 -33.77 -3.57 -26.77
N ASP A 8 -33.59 -4.76 -26.23
CA ASP A 8 -33.62 -5.97 -27.08
C ASP A 8 -34.98 -6.20 -27.77
N ILE A 9 -34.98 -7.04 -28.81
CA ILE A 9 -36.15 -7.26 -29.66
C ILE A 9 -36.60 -8.70 -29.55
N ASN A 10 -37.56 -8.94 -28.66
CA ASN A 10 -38.28 -10.20 -28.63
C ASN A 10 -39.67 -10.05 -29.27
N GLY A 11 -39.84 -10.62 -30.47
CA GLY A 11 -41.14 -10.68 -31.15
C GLY A 11 -41.40 -9.58 -32.21
N ALA A 12 -42.59 -8.96 -32.16
CA ALA A 12 -43.06 -8.03 -33.19
C ALA A 12 -42.48 -6.63 -32.98
N PHE A 13 -41.94 -6.03 -34.04
CA PHE A 13 -41.34 -4.70 -33.97
C PHE A 13 -41.58 -3.89 -35.24
N SER A 14 -41.45 -2.57 -35.12
CA SER A 14 -41.28 -1.68 -36.25
C SER A 14 -40.15 -0.70 -36.01
N LEU A 15 -39.37 -0.48 -37.07
CA LEU A 15 -38.31 0.51 -37.08
C LEU A 15 -38.50 1.44 -38.27
N THR A 16 -38.38 2.73 -38.00
CA THR A 16 -38.52 3.79 -38.98
C THR A 16 -37.24 4.62 -39.07
N VAL A 17 -36.68 4.75 -40.28
CA VAL A 17 -35.47 5.51 -40.55
C VAL A 17 -35.68 6.53 -41.66
N THR A 18 -35.18 7.75 -41.49
CA THR A 18 -35.18 8.77 -42.55
C THR A 18 -33.79 8.86 -43.17
N ALA A 19 -33.64 8.40 -44.42
CA ALA A 19 -32.35 8.31 -45.10
C ALA A 19 -32.38 8.88 -46.53
N ARG A 20 -31.21 9.35 -46.99
CA ARG A 20 -30.93 9.82 -48.34
C ARG A 20 -29.74 9.06 -48.90
N PHE A 21 -29.87 8.55 -50.12
CA PHE A 21 -28.79 7.90 -50.87
C PHE A 21 -28.28 8.85 -51.96
N ASP A 22 -27.01 9.22 -51.94
CA ASP A 22 -26.44 10.14 -52.94
C ASP A 22 -25.90 9.42 -54.18
N THR A 23 -25.57 8.13 -54.08
CA THR A 23 -25.11 7.33 -55.22
C THR A 23 -25.79 5.97 -55.28
N VAL A 24 -26.37 5.63 -56.44
CA VAL A 24 -27.07 4.34 -56.65
C VAL A 24 -26.33 3.37 -57.60
N ILE A 25 -25.26 3.82 -58.27
CA ILE A 25 -24.56 3.04 -59.33
C ILE A 25 -23.28 2.36 -58.80
N GLY A 26 -22.75 2.75 -57.64
CA GLY A 26 -21.35 2.49 -57.28
C GLY A 26 -21.03 2.01 -55.86
N GLY A 27 -22.01 1.70 -55.00
CA GLY A 27 -21.74 1.23 -53.65
C GLY A 27 -22.53 -0.03 -53.33
N THR A 28 -21.92 -1.18 -53.57
CA THR A 28 -22.44 -2.50 -53.20
C THR A 28 -22.42 -2.65 -51.68
N GLY A 29 -23.57 -3.00 -51.09
CA GLY A 29 -23.64 -3.31 -49.66
C GLY A 29 -23.56 -2.08 -48.75
N GLN A 30 -24.12 -0.94 -49.17
CA GLN A 30 -24.18 0.25 -48.33
C GLN A 30 -25.21 0.07 -47.22
N THR A 31 -24.78 0.19 -45.97
CA THR A 31 -25.63 -0.03 -44.79
C THR A 31 -26.29 1.26 -44.32
N VAL A 32 -27.62 1.25 -44.19
CA VAL A 32 -28.39 2.34 -43.59
C VAL A 32 -28.33 2.24 -42.06
N PHE A 33 -28.55 1.04 -41.53
CA PHE A 33 -28.34 0.70 -40.12
C PHE A 33 -28.04 -0.80 -40.00
N ASP A 34 -27.30 -1.15 -38.95
CA ASP A 34 -26.97 -2.50 -38.51
C ASP A 34 -27.17 -2.57 -36.99
N PHE A 35 -27.91 -3.58 -36.51
CA PHE A 35 -28.15 -3.83 -35.08
C PHE A 35 -27.76 -5.28 -34.77
N GLY A 36 -26.72 -5.49 -33.95
CA GLY A 36 -26.31 -6.80 -33.44
C GLY A 36 -24.88 -6.79 -32.87
N ASP A 37 -24.46 -7.92 -32.32
CA ASP A 37 -23.25 -8.14 -31.50
C ASP A 37 -21.95 -8.41 -32.32
N GLY A 38 -22.06 -8.68 -33.62
CA GLY A 38 -20.90 -9.16 -34.36
C GLY A 38 -21.20 -9.61 -35.78
N THR A 39 -20.42 -10.58 -36.29
CA THR A 39 -20.56 -11.03 -37.67
C THR A 39 -21.68 -12.07 -37.81
N ARG A 40 -22.93 -11.61 -38.00
CA ARG A 40 -24.06 -12.39 -38.53
C ARG A 40 -24.56 -13.52 -37.65
N GLN A 41 -24.43 -13.43 -36.32
CA GLN A 41 -25.01 -14.45 -35.45
C GLN A 41 -26.45 -14.07 -35.09
N ASP A 42 -26.72 -12.82 -34.69
CA ASP A 42 -28.09 -12.28 -34.56
C ASP A 42 -28.10 -10.77 -34.93
N ASP A 43 -28.54 -10.43 -36.16
CA ASP A 43 -28.40 -9.07 -36.72
C ASP A 43 -29.68 -8.60 -37.45
N ILE A 44 -30.04 -7.32 -37.32
CA ILE A 44 -31.09 -6.66 -38.12
C ILE A 44 -30.48 -5.57 -39.00
N LEU A 45 -30.61 -5.73 -40.32
CA LEU A 45 -29.94 -4.90 -41.32
C LEU A 45 -30.93 -4.30 -42.34
N LEU A 46 -30.76 -3.01 -42.62
CA LEU A 46 -31.32 -2.37 -43.81
C LEU A 46 -30.20 -1.82 -44.69
N ALA A 47 -30.11 -2.31 -45.93
CA ALA A 47 -29.00 -1.98 -46.81
C ALA A 47 -29.40 -1.87 -48.29
N GLN A 48 -28.65 -1.06 -49.04
CA GLN A 48 -28.65 -1.12 -50.49
C GLN A 48 -27.80 -2.31 -50.94
N ILE A 49 -28.39 -3.17 -51.78
CA ILE A 49 -27.72 -4.38 -52.27
C ILE A 49 -27.39 -4.30 -53.76
N SER A 50 -26.32 -4.99 -54.16
CA SER A 50 -25.82 -5.03 -55.54
C SER A 50 -25.47 -3.63 -56.11
N ASN A 51 -25.42 -3.49 -57.44
CA ASN A 51 -25.18 -2.23 -58.14
C ASN A 51 -26.49 -1.55 -58.61
N SER A 52 -27.63 -1.90 -57.99
CA SER A 52 -28.99 -1.49 -58.38
C SER A 52 -29.64 -0.57 -57.35
N ALA A 53 -30.81 -0.03 -57.69
CA ALA A 53 -31.68 0.75 -56.80
C ALA A 53 -32.51 -0.11 -55.82
N THR A 54 -32.02 -1.33 -55.51
CA THR A 54 -32.72 -2.31 -54.67
C THR A 54 -32.39 -2.07 -53.19
N LEU A 55 -33.43 -1.99 -52.36
CA LEU A 55 -33.31 -1.93 -50.89
C LEU A 55 -33.69 -3.29 -50.30
N GLU A 56 -32.91 -3.77 -49.34
CA GLU A 56 -33.14 -5.07 -48.68
C GLU A 56 -33.21 -4.89 -47.16
N PHE A 57 -34.25 -5.48 -46.57
CA PHE A 57 -34.40 -5.66 -45.12
C PHE A 57 -34.07 -7.12 -44.78
N VAL A 58 -33.12 -7.31 -43.87
CA VAL A 58 -32.57 -8.62 -43.50
C VAL A 58 -32.61 -8.79 -41.98
N VAL A 59 -32.94 -10.00 -41.53
CA VAL A 59 -32.81 -10.45 -40.15
C VAL A 59 -31.97 -11.73 -40.14
N PHE A 60 -30.92 -11.78 -39.33
CA PHE A 60 -30.15 -12.97 -39.03
C PHE A 60 -30.57 -13.50 -37.66
N LEU A 61 -30.87 -14.79 -37.57
CA LEU A 61 -31.17 -15.49 -36.30
C LEU A 61 -30.38 -16.80 -36.21
N GLY A 62 -29.49 -16.96 -35.24
CA GLY A 62 -28.61 -18.13 -35.10
C GLY A 62 -27.86 -18.45 -36.41
N GLY A 63 -27.42 -17.40 -37.11
CA GLY A 63 -26.79 -17.49 -38.44
C GLY A 63 -27.72 -17.83 -39.63
N GLN A 64 -29.03 -17.96 -39.42
CA GLN A 64 -30.02 -18.10 -40.50
C GLN A 64 -30.43 -16.75 -41.07
N ARG A 65 -30.39 -16.60 -42.40
CA ARG A 65 -30.69 -15.33 -43.08
C ARG A 65 -32.13 -15.27 -43.59
N HIS A 66 -32.89 -14.30 -43.09
CA HIS A 66 -34.23 -13.95 -43.54
C HIS A 66 -34.21 -12.58 -44.21
N ALA A 67 -34.87 -12.42 -45.37
CA ALA A 67 -34.81 -11.16 -46.11
C ALA A 67 -36.02 -10.92 -47.03
N ILE A 68 -36.39 -9.65 -47.14
CA ILE A 68 -37.28 -9.14 -48.19
C ILE A 68 -36.60 -7.96 -48.91
N SER A 69 -36.83 -7.85 -50.22
CA SER A 69 -36.23 -6.81 -51.04
C SER A 69 -37.27 -6.08 -51.89
N ALA A 70 -37.01 -4.81 -52.16
CA ALA A 70 -37.79 -3.96 -53.04
C ALA A 70 -36.90 -3.39 -54.16
N ASP A 71 -37.17 -3.81 -55.39
CA ASP A 71 -36.47 -3.32 -56.58
C ASP A 71 -36.90 -1.90 -56.94
N ASP A 72 -35.97 -1.11 -57.51
CA ASP A 72 -36.17 0.28 -57.91
C ASP A 72 -36.73 1.20 -56.80
N ALA A 73 -36.50 0.83 -55.54
CA ALA A 73 -36.99 1.56 -54.37
C ALA A 73 -36.20 2.86 -54.13
N ILE A 74 -34.90 2.86 -54.45
CA ILE A 74 -33.98 3.96 -54.15
C ILE A 74 -33.88 4.93 -55.34
N VAL A 75 -34.03 6.23 -55.07
CA VAL A 75 -33.77 7.29 -56.06
C VAL A 75 -32.63 8.16 -55.56
N ALA A 76 -31.59 8.33 -56.38
CA ALA A 76 -30.42 9.12 -56.01
C ALA A 76 -30.78 10.58 -55.68
N GLY A 77 -30.32 11.04 -54.52
CA GLY A 77 -30.55 12.39 -53.99
C GLY A 77 -31.91 12.58 -53.30
N GLU A 78 -32.80 11.57 -53.29
CA GLU A 78 -34.07 11.62 -52.58
C GLU A 78 -33.88 11.30 -51.10
N THR A 79 -34.46 12.12 -50.21
CA THR A 79 -34.62 11.78 -48.78
C THR A 79 -35.99 11.15 -48.59
N ALA A 80 -36.04 9.94 -48.04
CA ALA A 80 -37.27 9.21 -47.80
C ALA A 80 -37.26 8.56 -46.42
N GLN A 81 -38.46 8.42 -45.84
CA GLN A 81 -38.68 7.61 -44.65
C GLN A 81 -38.91 6.16 -45.07
N TRP A 82 -38.16 5.26 -44.48
CA TRP A 82 -38.25 3.83 -44.68
C TRP A 82 -38.70 3.19 -43.38
N THR A 83 -39.68 2.29 -43.48
CA THR A 83 -40.18 1.54 -42.33
C THR A 83 -40.00 0.07 -42.63
N VAL A 84 -39.30 -0.62 -41.73
CA VAL A 84 -39.27 -2.07 -41.66
C VAL A 84 -40.10 -2.52 -40.47
N ALA A 85 -40.76 -3.67 -40.58
CA ALA A 85 -41.50 -4.24 -39.47
C ALA A 85 -41.59 -5.75 -39.58
N VAL A 86 -41.68 -6.42 -38.42
CA VAL A 86 -42.05 -7.82 -38.28
C VAL A 86 -43.30 -7.86 -37.42
N ASP A 87 -44.40 -8.45 -37.92
CA ASP A 87 -45.63 -8.59 -37.14
C ASP A 87 -45.59 -9.81 -36.19
N ALA A 88 -46.60 -9.94 -35.33
CA ALA A 88 -46.69 -11.02 -34.35
C ALA A 88 -46.77 -12.44 -34.95
N ALA A 89 -46.99 -12.59 -36.26
CA ALA A 89 -46.90 -13.87 -36.96
C ALA A 89 -45.52 -14.10 -37.62
N GLY A 90 -44.55 -13.22 -37.33
CA GLY A 90 -43.21 -13.20 -37.91
C GLY A 90 -43.18 -12.68 -39.34
N VAL A 91 -44.22 -11.95 -39.80
CA VAL A 91 -44.29 -11.48 -41.19
C VAL A 91 -43.51 -10.19 -41.37
N MET A 92 -42.45 -10.25 -42.19
CA MET A 92 -41.63 -9.08 -42.49
C MET A 92 -42.33 -8.16 -43.50
N SER A 93 -42.14 -6.85 -43.34
CA SER A 93 -42.61 -5.82 -44.27
C SER A 93 -41.60 -4.67 -44.43
N LEU A 94 -41.56 -4.09 -45.64
CA LEU A 94 -40.71 -2.97 -46.01
C LEU A 94 -41.54 -1.92 -46.75
N SER A 95 -41.54 -0.68 -46.26
CA SER A 95 -42.32 0.44 -46.77
C SER A 95 -41.48 1.70 -47.00
N LYS A 96 -41.87 2.54 -47.96
CA LYS A 96 -41.29 3.87 -48.24
C LYS A 96 -42.36 4.95 -48.17
N ALA A 97 -42.15 5.97 -47.35
CA ALA A 97 -43.10 7.07 -47.12
C ALA A 97 -44.54 6.56 -46.85
N GLY A 98 -44.65 5.51 -46.02
CA GLY A 98 -45.91 4.87 -45.66
C GLY A 98 -46.54 3.96 -46.73
N SER A 99 -45.91 3.81 -47.90
CA SER A 99 -46.36 2.87 -48.95
C SER A 99 -45.61 1.55 -48.85
N LEU A 100 -46.33 0.44 -48.72
CA LEU A 100 -45.77 -0.91 -48.69
C LEU A 100 -45.11 -1.25 -50.04
N LEU A 101 -43.85 -1.68 -49.98
CA LEU A 101 -43.06 -2.06 -51.15
C LEU A 101 -42.82 -3.57 -51.25
N ALA A 102 -42.54 -4.21 -50.12
CA ALA A 102 -42.35 -5.66 -50.03
C ALA A 102 -42.94 -6.18 -48.72
N GLN A 103 -43.46 -7.41 -48.76
CA GLN A 103 -43.97 -8.13 -47.59
C GLN A 103 -43.82 -9.62 -47.81
N GLY A 104 -43.46 -10.37 -46.76
CA GLY A 104 -43.37 -11.82 -46.80
C GLY A 104 -42.26 -12.38 -45.90
N GLN A 105 -42.10 -13.71 -45.96
CA GLN A 105 -41.45 -14.56 -44.95
C GLN A 105 -42.20 -14.56 -43.61
N GLY A 106 -42.30 -15.72 -42.95
CA GLY A 106 -43.11 -15.92 -41.75
C GLY A 106 -42.56 -17.05 -40.88
N ALA A 107 -42.76 -16.92 -39.56
CA ALA A 107 -42.00 -17.50 -38.44
C ALA A 107 -40.55 -17.01 -38.33
N ILE A 108 -40.40 -15.76 -37.90
CA ILE A 108 -39.21 -15.21 -37.23
C ILE A 108 -39.76 -14.69 -35.89
N PRO A 109 -39.55 -15.45 -34.81
CA PRO A 109 -38.86 -14.84 -33.68
C PRO A 109 -37.91 -15.81 -32.92
N ALA A 110 -36.70 -15.34 -32.66
CA ALA A 110 -35.91 -15.56 -31.45
C ALA A 110 -35.15 -14.23 -31.19
N ASP A 111 -34.61 -14.08 -29.99
CA ASP A 111 -34.00 -12.85 -29.48
C ASP A 111 -32.88 -12.30 -30.38
N VAL A 112 -32.78 -10.98 -30.43
CA VAL A 112 -31.72 -10.27 -31.12
C VAL A 112 -31.07 -9.33 -30.13
N ASP A 113 -29.97 -9.80 -29.56
CA ASP A 113 -29.05 -9.09 -28.67
C ASP A 113 -28.47 -7.83 -29.36
N ARG A 114 -28.36 -6.73 -28.60
CA ARG A 114 -28.01 -5.40 -29.11
C ARG A 114 -26.86 -4.72 -28.37
N ASP A 115 -25.67 -5.32 -28.37
CA ASP A 115 -24.45 -4.68 -27.84
C ASP A 115 -24.07 -3.33 -28.50
N THR A 116 -24.14 -3.19 -29.84
CA THR A 116 -23.73 -1.94 -30.52
C THR A 116 -24.51 -1.60 -31.79
N ALA A 117 -25.43 -0.63 -31.71
CA ALA A 117 -26.15 -0.12 -32.88
C ALA A 117 -25.27 0.80 -33.77
N GLN A 118 -25.12 0.47 -35.06
CA GLN A 118 -24.40 1.31 -36.03
C GLN A 118 -25.32 1.92 -37.09
N VAL A 119 -25.46 3.25 -37.08
CA VAL A 119 -26.25 3.99 -38.08
C VAL A 119 -25.33 4.58 -39.16
N GLY A 120 -25.54 4.17 -40.41
CA GLY A 120 -24.75 4.61 -41.57
C GLY A 120 -23.39 3.91 -41.72
N ALA A 121 -23.09 2.93 -40.87
CA ALA A 121 -21.92 2.06 -40.90
C ALA A 121 -22.37 0.60 -40.68
N ALA A 122 -21.45 -0.36 -40.82
CA ALA A 122 -21.71 -1.78 -40.64
C ALA A 122 -20.62 -2.40 -39.76
N ASN A 123 -21.00 -3.35 -38.92
CA ASN A 123 -20.06 -4.19 -38.16
C ASN A 123 -19.42 -5.28 -39.07
N ALA A 124 -20.07 -5.61 -40.20
CA ALA A 124 -19.58 -6.59 -41.17
C ALA A 124 -18.59 -6.01 -42.20
N ALA A 125 -17.39 -6.60 -42.29
CA ALA A 125 -16.31 -6.16 -43.19
C ALA A 125 -16.64 -6.21 -44.70
N ASP A 126 -17.70 -6.93 -45.11
CA ASP A 126 -18.14 -7.02 -46.50
C ASP A 126 -19.24 -6.00 -46.87
N LYS A 127 -19.61 -5.13 -45.95
CA LYS A 127 -20.55 -4.02 -46.14
C LYS A 127 -19.82 -2.67 -46.03
N GLY A 128 -20.28 -1.69 -46.80
CA GLY A 128 -19.70 -0.35 -46.84
C GLY A 128 -20.57 0.68 -46.10
N PRO A 129 -19.99 1.80 -45.63
CA PRO A 129 -20.77 2.89 -45.05
C PRO A 129 -21.70 3.53 -46.10
N LEU A 130 -22.80 4.11 -45.64
CA LEU A 130 -23.76 4.79 -46.51
C LEU A 130 -23.13 6.02 -47.19
N ASN A 131 -23.17 6.08 -48.52
CA ASN A 131 -22.87 7.30 -49.27
C ASN A 131 -24.13 8.16 -49.39
N GLY A 132 -24.36 8.96 -48.35
CA GLY A 132 -25.56 9.78 -48.19
C GLY A 132 -25.70 10.29 -46.76
N ALA A 133 -26.93 10.33 -46.25
CA ALA A 133 -27.21 10.77 -44.88
C ALA A 133 -28.39 10.01 -44.26
N VAL A 134 -28.28 9.72 -42.96
CA VAL A 134 -29.41 9.30 -42.11
C VAL A 134 -29.70 10.45 -41.14
N SER A 135 -30.98 10.78 -40.98
CA SER A 135 -31.44 11.97 -40.23
C SER A 135 -32.31 11.65 -39.02
N SER A 136 -32.92 10.46 -38.97
CA SER A 136 -33.64 9.96 -37.80
C SER A 136 -33.71 8.45 -37.82
N VAL A 137 -33.73 7.82 -36.65
CA VAL A 137 -34.07 6.42 -36.42
C VAL A 137 -35.05 6.40 -35.24
N GLU A 138 -36.18 5.73 -35.40
CA GLU A 138 -37.24 5.60 -34.38
C GLU A 138 -37.66 4.13 -34.32
N PHE A 139 -37.67 3.57 -33.13
CA PHE A 139 -38.02 2.17 -32.86
C PHE A 139 -39.30 2.11 -32.03
N ASP A 140 -40.22 1.23 -32.43
CA ASP A 140 -41.48 0.96 -31.75
C ASP A 140 -41.63 -0.56 -31.63
N GLY A 141 -41.35 -1.09 -30.44
CA GLY A 141 -41.50 -2.49 -30.07
C GLY A 141 -42.71 -2.66 -29.14
N THR A 142 -43.45 -3.75 -29.33
CA THR A 142 -44.64 -4.05 -28.50
C THR A 142 -44.41 -5.31 -27.68
N GLU A 143 -43.66 -5.21 -26.58
CA GLU A 143 -43.99 -5.84 -25.29
C GLU A 143 -43.04 -5.31 -24.21
N PHE A 144 -43.60 -4.78 -23.12
CA PHE A 144 -42.98 -4.93 -21.81
C PHE A 144 -43.01 -6.44 -21.57
N ILE A 145 -41.87 -7.09 -21.42
CA ILE A 145 -41.86 -8.47 -20.96
C ILE A 145 -42.39 -8.42 -19.52
N GLU A 146 -43.60 -8.94 -19.30
CA GLU A 146 -44.12 -9.08 -17.94
C GLU A 146 -43.26 -10.12 -17.24
N GLY A 147 -42.74 -9.77 -16.07
CA GLY A 147 -42.04 -10.70 -15.21
C GLY A 147 -42.86 -11.96 -14.92
N ILE A 148 -42.19 -13.11 -15.00
CA ILE A 148 -42.60 -14.41 -14.51
C ILE A 148 -42.56 -14.37 -12.99
N THR A 149 -43.64 -14.85 -12.37
CA THR A 149 -43.62 -15.19 -10.95
C THR A 149 -43.89 -16.69 -10.86
N ASP A 150 -42.89 -17.46 -10.43
CA ASP A 150 -42.99 -18.91 -10.26
C ASP A 150 -42.56 -19.33 -8.86
N THR A 151 -43.22 -20.36 -8.35
CA THR A 151 -42.94 -20.94 -7.04
C THR A 151 -42.87 -22.44 -7.21
N GLY A 152 -41.74 -23.01 -6.79
CA GLY A 152 -41.46 -24.44 -6.75
C GLY A 152 -42.29 -25.20 -5.73
N THR A 153 -41.76 -26.33 -5.32
CA THR A 153 -42.33 -27.32 -4.43
C THR A 153 -41.35 -27.63 -3.31
N ASP A 154 -41.73 -28.51 -2.39
CA ASP A 154 -40.82 -28.93 -1.31
C ASP A 154 -39.81 -30.02 -1.77
N GLU A 155 -39.54 -30.15 -3.08
CA GLU A 155 -38.58 -31.10 -3.67
C GLU A 155 -37.74 -30.38 -4.73
N ASP A 156 -36.57 -30.93 -5.08
CA ASP A 156 -35.64 -30.35 -6.07
C ASP A 156 -36.32 -29.90 -7.39
N ASP A 157 -36.30 -28.58 -7.63
CA ASP A 157 -36.92 -27.91 -8.77
C ASP A 157 -35.91 -27.23 -9.71
N ASP A 158 -36.32 -27.00 -10.96
CA ASP A 158 -35.56 -26.29 -11.99
C ASP A 158 -36.45 -25.17 -12.53
N LEU A 159 -36.21 -23.95 -12.04
CA LEU A 159 -37.01 -22.75 -12.31
C LEU A 159 -36.21 -21.79 -13.18
N ALA A 160 -36.85 -21.28 -14.23
CA ALA A 160 -36.22 -20.32 -15.14
C ALA A 160 -37.18 -19.17 -15.44
N GLY A 161 -36.63 -17.96 -15.35
CA GLY A 161 -37.24 -16.70 -15.75
C GLY A 161 -37.26 -16.50 -17.27
N GLY A 162 -37.21 -15.26 -17.70
CA GLY A 162 -37.22 -14.75 -19.06
C GLY A 162 -36.55 -13.37 -19.09
N ASP A 163 -36.87 -12.55 -20.09
CA ASP A 163 -36.17 -11.27 -20.30
C ASP A 163 -36.84 -10.07 -19.61
N GLY A 164 -37.62 -10.30 -18.55
CA GLY A 164 -38.26 -9.24 -17.75
C GLY A 164 -38.02 -9.48 -16.26
N ALA A 165 -38.28 -8.47 -15.42
CA ALA A 165 -38.05 -8.58 -13.98
C ALA A 165 -38.90 -9.68 -13.31
N ASP A 166 -38.29 -10.83 -13.05
CA ASP A 166 -38.92 -12.06 -12.60
C ASP A 166 -38.87 -12.24 -11.08
N THR A 167 -39.65 -13.19 -10.57
CA THR A 167 -39.62 -13.61 -9.17
C THR A 167 -39.75 -15.13 -9.10
N LEU A 168 -38.68 -15.81 -8.70
CA LEU A 168 -38.59 -17.27 -8.60
C LEU A 168 -38.36 -17.67 -7.13
N GLU A 169 -39.11 -18.64 -6.62
CA GLU A 169 -39.01 -19.14 -5.24
C GLU A 169 -38.93 -20.67 -5.23
N GLY A 170 -37.83 -21.25 -4.73
CA GLY A 170 -37.55 -22.70 -4.69
C GLY A 170 -38.34 -23.45 -3.60
N LEU A 171 -38.25 -22.97 -2.36
CA LEU A 171 -38.86 -23.49 -1.11
C LEU A 171 -37.98 -24.48 -0.33
N GLU A 172 -38.32 -25.78 -0.30
CA GLU A 172 -37.47 -26.81 0.32
C GLU A 172 -36.94 -27.69 -0.81
N GLY A 173 -35.70 -28.19 -0.70
CA GLY A 173 -35.11 -29.02 -1.74
C GLY A 173 -33.83 -28.40 -2.26
N ASN A 174 -33.13 -29.10 -3.15
CA ASN A 174 -31.93 -28.54 -3.79
C ASN A 174 -32.33 -28.01 -5.16
N ASP A 175 -32.60 -26.72 -5.24
CA ASP A 175 -33.23 -26.07 -6.38
C ASP A 175 -32.23 -25.41 -7.32
N SER A 176 -32.61 -25.26 -8.59
CA SER A 176 -31.85 -24.55 -9.62
C SER A 176 -32.70 -23.40 -10.17
N LEU A 177 -32.33 -22.16 -9.85
CA LEU A 177 -33.03 -20.94 -10.25
C LEU A 177 -32.18 -20.13 -11.23
N THR A 178 -32.77 -19.67 -12.33
CA THR A 178 -32.09 -18.80 -13.32
C THR A 178 -32.99 -17.64 -13.75
N GLY A 179 -32.56 -16.40 -13.53
CA GLY A 179 -33.31 -15.18 -13.89
C GLY A 179 -33.33 -14.90 -15.39
N GLN A 180 -32.15 -14.86 -16.00
CA GLN A 180 -31.85 -14.52 -17.41
C GLN A 180 -31.64 -13.02 -17.64
N SER A 181 -32.67 -12.23 -17.90
CA SER A 181 -32.47 -10.80 -18.16
C SER A 181 -33.57 -9.97 -17.53
N GLY A 182 -33.23 -8.79 -17.05
CA GLY A 182 -34.11 -8.00 -16.21
C GLY A 182 -33.64 -8.02 -14.77
N ASP A 183 -34.21 -7.14 -13.95
CA ASP A 183 -33.88 -7.06 -12.52
C ASP A 183 -34.71 -8.13 -11.78
N ASP A 184 -34.12 -9.30 -11.55
CA ASP A 184 -34.80 -10.50 -11.09
C ASP A 184 -34.73 -10.68 -9.56
N SER A 185 -35.67 -11.43 -9.00
CA SER A 185 -35.66 -11.84 -7.59
C SER A 185 -35.68 -13.36 -7.48
N LEU A 186 -34.58 -13.95 -7.05
CA LEU A 186 -34.41 -15.40 -6.90
C LEU A 186 -34.30 -15.74 -5.42
N ILE A 187 -35.10 -16.70 -4.95
CA ILE A 187 -35.12 -17.16 -3.55
C ILE A 187 -34.98 -18.68 -3.56
N GLY A 188 -33.86 -19.22 -3.11
CA GLY A 188 -33.62 -20.67 -3.00
C GLY A 188 -34.52 -21.30 -1.94
N GLY A 189 -34.23 -21.01 -0.67
CA GLY A 189 -35.04 -21.46 0.45
C GLY A 189 -34.25 -22.35 1.41
N GLU A 190 -34.68 -23.58 1.63
CA GLU A 190 -33.97 -24.56 2.46
C GLU A 190 -33.47 -25.71 1.60
N GLY A 191 -32.18 -26.00 1.65
CA GLY A 191 -31.49 -27.01 0.86
C GLY A 191 -30.25 -26.43 0.21
N ASP A 192 -29.51 -27.24 -0.53
CA ASP A 192 -28.31 -26.76 -1.23
C ASP A 192 -28.72 -26.29 -2.63
N ASP A 193 -28.90 -24.98 -2.80
CA ASP A 193 -29.49 -24.37 -4.00
C ASP A 193 -28.43 -23.85 -4.98
N THR A 194 -28.83 -23.65 -6.24
CA THR A 194 -28.02 -23.00 -7.28
C THR A 194 -28.79 -21.84 -7.88
N LEU A 195 -28.31 -20.62 -7.68
CA LEU A 195 -28.94 -19.40 -8.17
C LEU A 195 -28.06 -18.71 -9.21
N ARG A 196 -28.66 -18.26 -10.32
CA ARG A 196 -28.01 -17.49 -11.38
C ARG A 196 -28.87 -16.27 -11.74
N GLY A 197 -28.38 -15.06 -11.47
CA GLY A 197 -29.09 -13.81 -11.76
C GLY A 197 -29.25 -13.60 -13.26
N GLY A 198 -28.16 -13.28 -13.93
CA GLY A 198 -28.14 -13.10 -15.39
C GLY A 198 -27.70 -11.71 -15.77
N HIS A 199 -28.55 -10.97 -16.48
CA HIS A 199 -28.32 -9.58 -16.83
C HIS A 199 -29.33 -8.70 -16.13
N GLY A 200 -28.89 -7.71 -15.38
CA GLY A 200 -29.77 -6.79 -14.65
C GLY A 200 -29.30 -6.63 -13.22
N ASP A 201 -29.92 -5.70 -12.50
CA ASP A 201 -29.58 -5.54 -11.08
C ASP A 201 -30.43 -6.54 -10.28
N ASP A 202 -29.89 -7.70 -9.98
CA ASP A 202 -30.63 -8.84 -9.42
C ASP A 202 -30.64 -8.88 -7.89
N THR A 203 -31.64 -9.54 -7.30
CA THR A 203 -31.68 -9.88 -5.87
C THR A 203 -31.70 -11.40 -5.69
N LEU A 204 -30.62 -11.95 -5.13
CA LEU A 204 -30.43 -13.40 -4.98
C LEU A 204 -30.37 -13.75 -3.49
N LEU A 205 -31.29 -14.59 -3.02
CA LEU A 205 -31.35 -15.08 -1.64
C LEU A 205 -31.17 -16.60 -1.62
N GLY A 206 -30.03 -17.11 -1.15
CA GLY A 206 -29.75 -18.55 -1.05
C GLY A 206 -30.66 -19.21 -0.01
N GLY A 207 -30.49 -18.84 1.25
CA GLY A 207 -31.39 -19.22 2.33
C GLY A 207 -30.69 -20.08 3.37
N ALA A 208 -31.01 -21.36 3.48
CA ALA A 208 -30.37 -22.26 4.43
C ALA A 208 -29.90 -23.52 3.72
N GLY A 209 -28.63 -23.87 3.87
CA GLY A 209 -27.97 -24.93 3.14
C GLY A 209 -26.71 -24.39 2.49
N ASN A 210 -25.98 -25.23 1.76
CA ASN A 210 -24.73 -24.81 1.13
C ASN A 210 -25.00 -24.43 -0.33
N ASP A 211 -25.12 -23.13 -0.58
CA ASP A 211 -25.62 -22.60 -1.85
C ASP A 211 -24.49 -22.23 -2.82
N GLU A 212 -24.77 -22.36 -4.13
CA GLU A 212 -23.91 -21.87 -5.22
C GLU A 212 -24.61 -20.71 -5.93
N ILE A 213 -24.09 -19.49 -5.78
CA ILE A 213 -24.75 -18.27 -6.27
C ILE A 213 -23.84 -17.54 -7.27
N GLU A 214 -24.35 -17.24 -8.45
CA GLU A 214 -23.69 -16.39 -9.46
C GLU A 214 -24.59 -15.19 -9.81
N GLY A 215 -24.11 -13.96 -9.57
CA GLY A 215 -24.83 -12.72 -9.96
C GLY A 215 -24.81 -12.50 -11.48
N LEU A 216 -23.60 -12.56 -12.05
CA LEU A 216 -23.25 -12.43 -13.48
C LEU A 216 -23.05 -10.98 -13.93
N PHE A 217 -24.08 -10.26 -14.38
CA PHE A 217 -23.93 -8.92 -14.93
C PHE A 217 -24.95 -7.96 -14.33
N GLY A 218 -24.49 -6.83 -13.81
CA GLY A 218 -25.34 -5.81 -13.19
C GLY A 218 -24.92 -5.58 -11.75
N ALA A 219 -25.53 -4.63 -11.05
CA ALA A 219 -25.22 -4.40 -9.64
C ALA A 219 -26.15 -5.23 -8.78
N ASP A 220 -25.66 -6.38 -8.30
CA ASP A 220 -26.47 -7.40 -7.65
C ASP A 220 -26.48 -7.26 -6.12
N GLU A 221 -27.62 -7.60 -5.50
CA GLU A 221 -27.75 -7.78 -4.05
C GLU A 221 -27.87 -9.28 -3.73
N ILE A 222 -26.83 -9.85 -3.13
CA ILE A 222 -26.72 -11.28 -2.85
C ILE A 222 -26.68 -11.53 -1.34
N ASP A 223 -27.58 -12.38 -0.82
CA ASP A 223 -27.58 -12.88 0.56
C ASP A 223 -27.55 -14.41 0.52
N ALA A 224 -26.40 -15.00 0.82
CA ALA A 224 -26.20 -16.45 0.75
C ALA A 224 -26.97 -17.17 1.85
N GLY A 225 -26.97 -16.61 3.06
CA GLY A 225 -27.81 -17.10 4.16
C GLY A 225 -27.02 -18.00 5.11
N SER A 226 -27.54 -19.13 5.55
CA SER A 226 -26.82 -19.98 6.50
C SER A 226 -26.33 -21.26 5.85
N GLY A 227 -25.04 -21.56 5.98
CA GLY A 227 -24.41 -22.74 5.40
C GLY A 227 -23.03 -22.40 4.90
N ASP A 228 -22.32 -23.37 4.32
CA ASP A 228 -21.00 -23.10 3.74
C ASP A 228 -21.21 -22.74 2.26
N ASP A 229 -21.27 -21.44 1.94
CA ASP A 229 -21.74 -20.96 0.65
C ASP A 229 -20.61 -20.60 -0.34
N HIS A 230 -20.95 -20.62 -1.62
CA HIS A 230 -20.05 -20.24 -2.72
C HIS A 230 -20.69 -19.18 -3.60
N VAL A 231 -20.20 -17.94 -3.47
CA VAL A 231 -20.73 -16.78 -4.19
C VAL A 231 -19.70 -16.20 -5.16
N PHE A 232 -20.11 -16.01 -6.41
CA PHE A 232 -19.38 -15.26 -7.44
C PHE A 232 -20.28 -14.15 -7.98
N ALA A 233 -20.08 -12.91 -7.53
CA ALA A 233 -20.95 -11.79 -7.91
C ALA A 233 -20.76 -11.41 -9.40
N ARG A 234 -19.50 -11.40 -9.86
CA ARG A 234 -19.04 -11.22 -11.25
C ARG A 234 -18.94 -9.74 -11.66
N ASP A 235 -19.66 -9.28 -12.68
CA ASP A 235 -19.47 -7.95 -13.24
C ASP A 235 -20.54 -7.01 -12.67
N GLY A 236 -20.17 -6.03 -11.86
CA GLY A 236 -21.14 -5.26 -11.09
C GLY A 236 -20.49 -4.42 -10.00
N ASP A 237 -21.21 -3.43 -9.48
CA ASP A 237 -20.87 -2.88 -8.16
C ASP A 237 -21.76 -3.63 -7.15
N ASP A 238 -21.30 -4.80 -6.68
CA ASP A 238 -22.15 -5.79 -6.02
C ASP A 238 -22.17 -5.65 -4.49
N LEU A 239 -23.27 -6.09 -3.87
CA LEU A 239 -23.41 -6.19 -2.42
C LEU A 239 -23.65 -7.64 -2.02
N VAL A 240 -22.68 -8.24 -1.32
CA VAL A 240 -22.70 -9.67 -0.97
C VAL A 240 -22.66 -9.88 0.53
N TYR A 241 -23.58 -10.71 1.04
CA TYR A 241 -23.61 -11.20 2.42
C TYR A 241 -23.46 -12.72 2.46
N GLY A 242 -22.39 -13.24 3.06
CA GLY A 242 -22.24 -14.68 3.39
C GLY A 242 -23.10 -15.07 4.60
N ARG A 243 -23.14 -14.18 5.61
CA ARG A 243 -23.84 -14.30 6.90
C ARG A 243 -23.25 -15.33 7.84
N GLY A 244 -23.37 -16.63 7.58
CA GLY A 244 -23.15 -17.61 8.63
C GLY A 244 -22.75 -18.97 8.11
N GLY A 245 -21.49 -19.34 8.30
CA GLY A 245 -20.96 -20.63 7.88
C GLY A 245 -19.48 -20.54 7.55
N LEU A 246 -19.02 -21.29 6.55
CA LEU A 246 -17.69 -21.10 5.97
C LEU A 246 -17.88 -20.72 4.52
N ASP A 247 -17.83 -19.42 4.24
CA ASP A 247 -18.23 -18.89 2.96
C ASP A 247 -17.03 -18.62 2.06
N THR A 248 -17.26 -18.67 0.77
CA THR A 248 -16.33 -18.18 -0.25
C THR A 248 -17.03 -17.10 -1.06
N LEU A 249 -16.61 -15.85 -0.86
CA LEU A 249 -17.21 -14.68 -1.50
C LEU A 249 -16.19 -14.04 -2.44
N ILE A 250 -16.55 -13.96 -3.72
CA ILE A 250 -15.73 -13.32 -4.75
C ILE A 250 -16.59 -12.24 -5.44
N GLY A 251 -16.16 -10.98 -5.32
CA GLY A 251 -16.80 -9.81 -5.94
C GLY A 251 -16.72 -9.89 -7.45
N GLY A 252 -15.58 -9.48 -8.03
CA GLY A 252 -15.30 -9.71 -9.44
C GLY A 252 -14.78 -8.47 -10.14
N ILE A 253 -15.62 -7.81 -10.94
CA ILE A 253 -15.29 -6.57 -11.65
C ILE A 253 -16.29 -5.49 -11.22
N GLY A 254 -15.79 -4.45 -10.57
CA GLY A 254 -16.54 -3.28 -10.15
C GLY A 254 -16.24 -3.00 -8.68
N ALA A 255 -16.87 -1.96 -8.10
CA ALA A 255 -16.61 -1.59 -6.72
C ALA A 255 -17.55 -2.37 -5.79
N ASP A 256 -17.08 -3.50 -5.29
CA ASP A 256 -17.89 -4.46 -4.55
C ASP A 256 -17.86 -4.20 -3.04
N THR A 257 -18.93 -4.60 -2.36
CA THR A 257 -18.99 -4.65 -0.90
C THR A 257 -19.30 -6.07 -0.43
N LEU A 258 -18.35 -6.70 0.26
CA LEU A 258 -18.45 -8.09 0.72
C LEU A 258 -18.54 -8.14 2.25
N PHE A 259 -19.47 -8.93 2.78
CA PHE A 259 -19.60 -9.23 4.21
C PHE A 259 -19.56 -10.75 4.44
N GLY A 260 -18.49 -11.27 5.03
CA GLY A 260 -18.35 -12.69 5.40
C GLY A 260 -19.40 -13.10 6.42
N GLY A 261 -19.34 -12.49 7.61
CA GLY A 261 -20.32 -12.71 8.68
C GLY A 261 -19.74 -13.55 9.80
N ASP A 262 -20.52 -14.47 10.38
CA ASP A 262 -20.02 -15.45 11.34
C ASP A 262 -19.39 -16.62 10.57
N GLY A 263 -18.09 -16.88 10.70
CA GLY A 263 -17.49 -17.93 9.90
C GLY A 263 -15.99 -17.97 9.92
N ASN A 264 -15.41 -18.76 9.02
CA ASN A 264 -13.98 -18.65 8.73
C ASN A 264 -13.91 -18.49 7.21
N ASP A 265 -14.10 -17.28 6.73
CA ASP A 265 -14.53 -17.04 5.37
C ASP A 265 -13.33 -16.77 4.46
N LEU A 266 -13.52 -17.02 3.16
CA LEU A 266 -12.58 -16.63 2.11
C LEU A 266 -13.20 -15.49 1.31
N LEU A 267 -12.57 -14.31 1.34
CA LEU A 267 -13.06 -13.14 0.63
C LEU A 267 -12.04 -12.64 -0.41
N ALA A 268 -12.53 -12.23 -1.57
CA ALA A 268 -11.72 -11.55 -2.58
C ALA A 268 -12.57 -10.54 -3.37
N GLY A 269 -12.26 -9.26 -3.24
CA GLY A 269 -12.90 -8.19 -4.01
C GLY A 269 -12.61 -8.33 -5.51
N SER A 270 -11.33 -8.57 -5.84
CA SER A 270 -10.82 -8.72 -7.21
C SER A 270 -10.57 -7.37 -7.90
N GLN A 271 -11.25 -7.02 -9.00
CA GLN A 271 -10.97 -5.77 -9.73
C GLN A 271 -11.98 -4.70 -9.33
N GLY A 272 -11.50 -3.55 -8.90
CA GLY A 272 -12.28 -2.39 -8.50
C GLY A 272 -11.94 -1.96 -7.07
N ASP A 273 -12.35 -0.75 -6.69
CA ASP A 273 -12.09 -0.25 -5.33
C ASP A 273 -13.09 -0.89 -4.35
N ASP A 274 -12.67 -1.99 -3.70
CA ASP A 274 -13.58 -2.85 -2.95
C ASP A 274 -13.63 -2.53 -1.45
N GLU A 275 -14.75 -2.86 -0.81
CA GLU A 275 -14.92 -2.81 0.65
C GLU A 275 -15.24 -4.21 1.20
N ILE A 276 -14.32 -4.79 1.98
CA ILE A 276 -14.39 -6.16 2.47
C ILE A 276 -14.53 -6.17 3.99
N HIS A 277 -15.56 -6.85 4.49
CA HIS A 277 -15.82 -7.06 5.92
C HIS A 277 -15.75 -8.56 6.22
N GLY A 278 -14.78 -8.99 7.04
CA GLY A 278 -14.61 -10.39 7.47
C GLY A 278 -15.73 -10.79 8.43
N GLY A 279 -15.78 -10.15 9.59
CA GLY A 279 -16.84 -10.32 10.57
C GLY A 279 -16.32 -11.07 11.79
N GLY A 280 -16.89 -12.23 12.10
CA GLY A 280 -16.49 -13.02 13.25
C GLY A 280 -15.88 -14.34 12.84
N GLY A 281 -14.77 -14.72 13.46
CA GLY A 281 -14.03 -15.96 13.21
C GLY A 281 -12.80 -15.70 12.36
N ASN A 282 -12.12 -16.73 11.86
CA ASN A 282 -10.77 -16.57 11.30
C ASN A 282 -10.83 -16.50 9.76
N ASP A 283 -10.75 -15.30 9.22
CA ASP A 283 -10.98 -15.02 7.80
C ASP A 283 -9.70 -14.94 6.98
N LEU A 284 -9.83 -15.18 5.68
CA LEU A 284 -8.75 -15.08 4.69
C LEU A 284 -9.17 -14.15 3.56
N VAL A 285 -8.48 -13.03 3.42
CA VAL A 285 -8.74 -12.03 2.39
C VAL A 285 -7.62 -11.96 1.36
N PHE A 286 -7.98 -11.97 0.07
CA PHE A 286 -7.06 -11.79 -1.06
C PHE A 286 -7.34 -10.47 -1.79
N ILE A 287 -6.30 -9.64 -1.95
CA ILE A 287 -6.37 -8.28 -2.53
C ILE A 287 -5.91 -8.24 -4.00
N GLY A 288 -5.84 -9.40 -4.66
CA GLY A 288 -5.61 -9.40 -6.11
C GLY A 288 -4.26 -8.80 -6.56
N ASN A 289 -4.21 -8.33 -7.80
CA ASN A 289 -2.98 -7.86 -8.45
C ASN A 289 -3.21 -6.61 -9.31
N ASP A 290 -4.06 -5.75 -8.82
CA ASP A 290 -4.67 -4.62 -9.50
C ASP A 290 -4.17 -3.30 -8.91
N GLU A 291 -4.61 -2.21 -9.52
CA GLU A 291 -4.22 -0.84 -9.16
C GLU A 291 -5.29 -0.21 -8.23
N ASP A 292 -6.03 -1.04 -7.50
CA ASP A 292 -7.26 -0.64 -6.80
C ASP A 292 -7.01 -0.30 -5.33
N SER A 293 -7.86 0.56 -4.76
CA SER A 293 -7.70 1.15 -3.42
C SER A 293 -8.66 0.55 -2.40
N ASP A 294 -8.47 -0.74 -2.11
CA ASP A 294 -9.37 -1.52 -1.26
C ASP A 294 -9.39 -1.06 0.21
N ARG A 295 -10.51 -1.35 0.87
CA ARG A 295 -10.71 -1.18 2.30
C ARG A 295 -11.15 -2.48 2.95
N ILE A 296 -10.43 -2.90 3.98
CA ILE A 296 -10.65 -4.20 4.64
C ILE A 296 -10.90 -3.98 6.13
N PHE A 297 -11.93 -4.63 6.65
CA PHE A 297 -12.31 -4.61 8.06
C PHE A 297 -12.59 -6.05 8.53
N LEU A 298 -11.71 -6.66 9.31
CA LEU A 298 -11.86 -8.08 9.67
C LEU A 298 -12.63 -8.31 10.98
N ASP A 299 -12.80 -7.26 11.78
CA ASP A 299 -13.58 -7.23 13.02
C ASP A 299 -13.07 -8.16 14.13
N GLY A 300 -13.27 -9.47 14.10
CA GLY A 300 -12.82 -10.32 15.20
C GLY A 300 -12.52 -11.76 14.82
N GLY A 301 -11.31 -12.22 15.16
CA GLY A 301 -10.78 -13.43 14.56
C GLY A 301 -9.33 -13.70 14.90
N ASN A 302 -8.64 -14.34 13.97
CA ASN A 302 -7.17 -14.38 13.86
C ASN A 302 -6.97 -14.46 12.37
N ASP A 303 -7.02 -13.30 11.75
CA ASP A 303 -7.36 -13.17 10.34
C ASP A 303 -6.10 -13.07 9.50
N HIS A 304 -6.24 -13.31 8.20
CA HIS A 304 -5.12 -13.28 7.29
C HIS A 304 -5.45 -12.46 6.04
N ILE A 305 -4.68 -11.40 5.84
CA ILE A 305 -4.67 -10.66 4.57
C ILE A 305 -3.45 -11.08 3.76
N ASP A 306 -3.69 -11.59 2.56
CA ASP A 306 -2.67 -11.85 1.54
C ASP A 306 -2.75 -10.79 0.43
N GLY A 307 -2.04 -9.68 0.65
CA GLY A 307 -1.90 -8.57 -0.28
C GLY A 307 -0.57 -8.57 -1.05
N VAL A 308 0.23 -9.64 -1.03
CA VAL A 308 1.59 -9.65 -1.62
C VAL A 308 1.65 -9.29 -3.11
N SER A 309 0.52 -9.42 -3.81
CA SER A 309 0.41 -9.14 -5.24
C SER A 309 -0.23 -7.78 -5.55
N ALA A 310 -0.76 -7.08 -4.54
CA ALA A 310 -1.39 -5.78 -4.68
C ALA A 310 -0.38 -4.76 -5.22
N SER A 311 -0.81 -3.95 -6.20
CA SER A 311 0.07 -2.98 -6.86
C SER A 311 -0.19 -1.52 -6.48
N SER A 312 -1.08 -1.33 -5.52
CA SER A 312 -1.71 -0.09 -5.13
C SER A 312 -1.81 -0.02 -3.60
N ALA A 313 -1.99 1.21 -3.10
CA ALA A 313 -2.14 1.46 -1.68
C ALA A 313 -3.52 0.97 -1.20
N PHE A 314 -3.58 0.22 -0.10
CA PHE A 314 -4.84 -0.13 0.55
C PHE A 314 -4.87 0.18 2.04
N TYR A 315 -6.08 0.13 2.59
CA TYR A 315 -6.36 0.33 4.01
C TYR A 315 -6.90 -0.96 4.63
N ALA A 316 -6.36 -1.37 5.78
CA ALA A 316 -6.87 -2.53 6.48
C ALA A 316 -6.86 -2.41 8.00
N GLU A 317 -7.92 -2.95 8.62
CA GLU A 317 -8.10 -3.16 10.06
C GLU A 317 -8.24 -4.66 10.35
N GLY A 318 -7.35 -5.20 11.20
CA GLY A 318 -7.37 -6.59 11.66
C GLY A 318 -8.45 -6.86 12.72
N GLY A 319 -8.70 -5.90 13.62
CA GLY A 319 -9.72 -6.04 14.66
C GLY A 319 -9.24 -6.82 15.89
N ASP A 320 -10.15 -7.53 16.57
CA ASP A 320 -9.81 -8.36 17.74
C ASP A 320 -9.16 -9.68 17.28
N GLY A 321 -7.96 -10.05 17.71
CA GLY A 321 -7.34 -11.28 17.20
C GLY A 321 -5.84 -11.30 17.27
N ASN A 322 -5.20 -12.34 16.71
CA ASN A 322 -3.78 -12.27 16.38
C ASN A 322 -3.67 -12.38 14.88
N ASP A 323 -3.61 -11.24 14.21
CA ASP A 323 -3.82 -11.16 12.77
C ASP A 323 -2.49 -11.21 12.02
N LEU A 324 -2.54 -11.76 10.81
CA LEU A 324 -1.42 -11.83 9.90
C LEU A 324 -1.74 -10.98 8.67
N MET A 325 -1.21 -9.77 8.64
CA MET A 325 -1.48 -8.81 7.59
C MET A 325 -0.23 -8.65 6.71
N THR A 326 -0.37 -8.91 5.41
CA THR A 326 0.69 -8.63 4.44
C THR A 326 0.14 -7.77 3.33
N SER A 327 0.74 -6.61 3.07
CA SER A 327 0.37 -5.75 1.94
C SER A 327 1.29 -5.96 0.74
N GLY A 328 1.14 -5.13 -0.29
CA GLY A 328 1.82 -5.27 -1.58
C GLY A 328 2.86 -4.18 -1.81
N VAL A 329 2.76 -3.52 -2.97
CA VAL A 329 3.44 -2.24 -3.17
C VAL A 329 2.42 -1.12 -3.04
N GLY A 330 2.79 0.01 -2.46
CA GLY A 330 1.82 1.09 -2.22
C GLY A 330 2.30 2.02 -1.13
N ASN A 331 1.44 2.91 -0.65
CA ASN A 331 1.67 3.59 0.63
C ASN A 331 0.52 3.15 1.52
N ASP A 332 0.70 2.02 2.17
CA ASP A 332 -0.35 1.27 2.84
C ASP A 332 -0.62 1.82 4.23
N THR A 333 -1.84 1.62 4.71
CA THR A 333 -2.22 1.91 6.09
C THR A 333 -2.80 0.66 6.73
N LEU A 334 -2.06 0.08 7.68
CA LEU A 334 -2.37 -1.21 8.29
C LEU A 334 -2.52 -1.05 9.80
N LEU A 335 -3.66 -1.48 10.33
CA LEU A 335 -3.99 -1.43 11.76
C LEU A 335 -4.26 -2.87 12.24
N GLY A 336 -3.49 -3.35 13.22
CA GLY A 336 -3.72 -4.66 13.86
C GLY A 336 -4.86 -4.63 14.86
N ASP A 337 -5.03 -3.49 15.54
CA ASP A 337 -6.00 -3.25 16.62
C ASP A 337 -5.80 -4.11 17.87
N GLY A 338 -6.23 -5.36 17.86
CA GLY A 338 -6.68 -6.07 19.05
C GLY A 338 -6.01 -7.41 19.32
N GLY A 339 -4.70 -7.55 19.30
CA GLY A 339 -4.03 -8.65 19.99
C GLY A 339 -2.55 -8.72 19.66
N ASN A 340 -2.00 -9.89 19.30
CA ASN A 340 -0.57 -9.97 18.95
C ASN A 340 -0.42 -10.12 17.44
N ASP A 341 -0.36 -9.00 16.75
CA ASP A 341 -0.51 -8.94 15.31
C ASP A 341 0.86 -9.00 14.63
N THR A 342 0.88 -9.53 13.41
CA THR A 342 2.06 -9.57 12.55
C THR A 342 1.74 -8.85 11.26
N ILE A 343 2.32 -7.66 11.09
CA ILE A 343 2.08 -6.76 9.97
C ILE A 343 3.36 -6.66 9.13
N THR A 344 3.26 -6.89 7.82
CA THR A 344 4.33 -6.69 6.85
C THR A 344 3.85 -5.82 5.68
N ALA A 345 4.37 -4.59 5.59
CA ALA A 345 3.90 -3.59 4.62
C ALA A 345 4.64 -3.62 3.25
N ASN A 346 5.70 -4.42 3.15
CA ASN A 346 6.45 -4.62 1.91
C ASN A 346 7.04 -3.33 1.33
N ALA A 347 6.59 -2.79 0.18
CA ALA A 347 7.30 -1.67 -0.46
C ALA A 347 6.43 -0.42 -0.51
N GLY A 348 6.92 0.69 0.05
CA GLY A 348 6.06 1.85 0.23
C GLY A 348 6.58 2.93 1.15
N GLU A 349 5.81 4.02 1.28
CA GLU A 349 5.88 4.85 2.48
C GLU A 349 4.67 4.49 3.35
N ASP A 350 4.84 3.49 4.21
CA ASP A 350 3.73 2.82 4.88
C ASP A 350 3.47 3.37 6.28
N THR A 351 2.21 3.27 6.74
CA THR A 351 1.79 3.63 8.10
C THR A 351 1.22 2.41 8.82
N LEU A 352 1.87 1.99 9.90
CA LEU A 352 1.54 0.77 10.64
C LEU A 352 1.14 1.12 12.08
N THR A 353 0.04 0.53 12.56
CA THR A 353 -0.37 0.56 13.97
C THR A 353 -0.56 -0.87 14.45
N GLY A 354 0.15 -1.28 15.51
CA GLY A 354 -0.06 -2.58 16.15
C GLY A 354 -1.35 -2.59 16.95
N GLY A 355 -1.36 -1.86 18.06
CA GLY A 355 -2.56 -1.67 18.87
C GLY A 355 -2.39 -2.30 20.25
N ALA A 356 -3.28 -3.22 20.61
CA ALA A 356 -3.40 -3.84 21.91
C ALA A 356 -2.77 -5.24 21.96
N GLY A 357 -1.45 -5.33 22.11
CA GLY A 357 -0.80 -6.58 22.52
C GLY A 357 0.69 -6.51 22.26
N ASN A 358 1.30 -7.62 21.86
CA ASN A 358 2.72 -7.61 21.50
C ASN A 358 2.83 -7.83 20.00
N ASP A 359 2.97 -6.74 19.26
CA ASP A 359 2.87 -6.76 17.82
C ASP A 359 4.24 -6.89 17.15
N THR A 360 4.25 -7.31 15.90
CA THR A 360 5.41 -7.26 15.02
C THR A 360 5.07 -6.40 13.82
N LEU A 361 5.70 -5.23 13.73
CA LEU A 361 5.49 -4.24 12.68
C LEU A 361 6.72 -4.21 11.78
N ASN A 362 6.55 -4.63 10.53
CA ASN A 362 7.60 -4.64 9.52
C ASN A 362 7.22 -3.70 8.36
N GLY A 363 7.88 -2.54 8.25
CA GLY A 363 7.64 -1.56 7.19
C GLY A 363 8.11 -2.09 5.85
N GLY A 364 9.39 -2.44 5.75
CA GLY A 364 9.97 -3.10 4.60
C GLY A 364 10.82 -2.15 3.75
N GLU A 365 10.61 -2.14 2.43
CA GLU A 365 11.31 -1.23 1.52
C GLU A 365 10.63 0.14 1.48
N GLY A 366 11.24 1.15 2.06
CA GLY A 366 10.88 2.53 1.76
C GLY A 366 11.07 3.45 2.95
N THR A 367 10.05 4.20 3.32
CA THR A 367 10.15 5.13 4.45
C THR A 367 8.89 5.07 5.28
N ASP A 368 9.00 4.33 6.38
CA ASP A 368 7.84 3.79 7.07
C ASP A 368 7.64 4.42 8.44
N THR A 369 6.37 4.53 8.83
CA THR A 369 5.95 5.14 10.09
C THR A 369 5.18 4.15 10.93
N ALA A 370 5.69 3.84 12.14
CA ALA A 370 4.89 3.16 13.16
C ALA A 370 4.19 4.21 14.02
N ALA A 371 2.87 4.14 14.10
CA ALA A 371 2.02 5.09 14.80
C ALA A 371 1.53 4.52 16.15
N PHE A 372 1.59 5.37 17.17
CA PHE A 372 1.25 5.04 18.55
C PHE A 372 0.34 6.13 19.14
N SER A 373 -0.63 5.73 19.95
CA SER A 373 -1.61 6.68 20.48
C SER A 373 -1.11 7.37 21.77
N GLY A 374 -0.93 8.68 21.74
CA GLY A 374 -0.73 9.51 22.93
C GLY A 374 0.73 9.74 23.31
N ALA A 375 0.95 10.58 24.33
CA ALA A 375 2.24 11.26 24.51
C ALA A 375 3.47 10.33 24.48
N GLN A 376 4.47 10.68 23.66
CA GLN A 376 5.76 9.99 23.52
C GLN A 376 6.42 9.61 24.85
N ALA A 377 6.31 10.48 25.87
CA ALA A 377 6.84 10.22 27.21
C ALA A 377 6.20 9.03 27.95
N SER A 378 5.14 8.45 27.38
CA SER A 378 4.48 7.25 27.87
C SER A 378 5.13 5.96 27.38
N TYR A 379 6.05 6.04 26.42
CA TYR A 379 6.63 4.88 25.75
C TYR A 379 8.10 4.68 26.11
N THR A 380 8.54 3.43 26.10
CA THR A 380 9.95 3.04 26.24
C THR A 380 10.43 2.45 24.91
N LEU A 381 11.37 3.11 24.23
CA LEU A 381 12.06 2.55 23.07
C LEU A 381 13.30 1.77 23.53
N THR A 382 13.38 0.50 23.17
CA THR A 382 14.52 -0.38 23.44
C THR A 382 15.22 -0.71 22.13
N VAL A 383 16.48 -0.32 22.04
CA VAL A 383 17.35 -0.67 20.91
C VAL A 383 18.35 -1.71 21.39
N ALA A 384 18.33 -2.89 20.78
CA ALA A 384 19.16 -4.02 21.17
C ALA A 384 19.81 -4.69 19.94
N PRO A 385 20.86 -5.51 20.11
CA PRO A 385 21.51 -6.19 18.98
C PRO A 385 20.58 -7.13 18.20
N ASP A 386 19.48 -7.56 18.82
CA ASP A 386 18.46 -8.47 18.29
C ASP A 386 17.24 -7.75 17.72
N GLY A 387 17.13 -6.42 17.83
CA GLY A 387 16.06 -5.65 17.20
C GLY A 387 15.73 -4.33 17.90
N LEU A 388 14.72 -3.65 17.34
CA LEU A 388 14.09 -2.47 17.91
C LEU A 388 12.74 -2.88 18.51
N SER A 389 12.44 -2.42 19.72
CA SER A 389 11.13 -2.65 20.33
C SER A 389 10.64 -1.44 21.09
N ILE A 390 9.33 -1.31 21.23
CA ILE A 390 8.67 -0.22 21.92
C ILE A 390 7.61 -0.76 22.89
N GLU A 391 7.56 -0.20 24.09
CA GLU A 391 6.62 -0.60 25.15
C GLU A 391 5.80 0.60 25.61
N ASP A 392 4.48 0.50 25.59
CA ASP A 392 3.59 1.47 26.25
C ASP A 392 3.59 1.26 27.76
N ARG A 393 4.03 2.26 28.53
CA ARG A 393 4.12 2.19 29.99
C ARG A 393 2.80 2.48 30.69
N ARG A 394 1.77 2.90 29.96
CA ARG A 394 0.44 3.15 30.55
C ARG A 394 -0.19 1.81 30.90
N ALA A 395 -1.08 1.82 31.90
CA ALA A 395 -1.86 0.63 32.19
C ALA A 395 -2.82 0.36 31.01
N GLY A 396 -2.65 -0.76 30.33
CA GLY A 396 -3.41 -1.12 29.13
C GLY A 396 -2.99 -2.47 28.57
N GLU A 397 -3.53 -2.82 27.41
CA GLU A 397 -3.26 -4.09 26.71
C GLU A 397 -2.23 -3.96 25.59
N ASN A 398 -1.74 -2.75 25.30
CA ASN A 398 -0.77 -2.39 24.24
C ASN A 398 0.65 -3.00 24.31
N GLY A 399 0.89 -3.95 25.23
CA GLY A 399 2.12 -4.75 25.37
C GLY A 399 3.46 -4.14 24.90
N VAL A 400 4.23 -4.96 24.17
CA VAL A 400 5.58 -4.66 23.67
C VAL A 400 5.67 -5.01 22.19
N ASP A 401 5.89 -4.01 21.35
CA ASP A 401 5.89 -4.16 19.90
C ASP A 401 7.31 -4.23 19.34
N GLN A 402 7.52 -5.13 18.40
CA GLN A 402 8.76 -5.26 17.63
C GLN A 402 8.68 -4.41 16.37
N LEU A 403 9.73 -3.66 16.09
CA LEU A 403 9.83 -2.79 14.93
C LEU A 403 10.94 -3.29 14.00
N ILE A 404 10.60 -3.54 12.75
CA ILE A 404 11.49 -4.03 11.70
C ILE A 404 11.35 -3.06 10.52
N ASP A 405 12.48 -2.55 10.02
CA ASP A 405 12.50 -1.63 8.88
C ASP A 405 11.48 -0.47 9.02
N ILE A 406 11.56 0.25 10.16
CA ILE A 406 10.75 1.45 10.47
C ILE A 406 11.68 2.66 10.64
N GLU A 407 11.40 3.75 9.93
CA GLU A 407 12.19 4.99 10.00
C GLU A 407 11.62 6.02 10.97
N PHE A 408 10.30 6.05 11.15
CA PHE A 408 9.62 7.08 11.93
C PHE A 408 8.69 6.48 12.99
N LEU A 409 8.67 7.11 14.17
CA LEU A 409 7.65 6.87 15.19
C LEU A 409 6.75 8.10 15.31
N ASP A 410 5.45 7.91 15.15
CA ASP A 410 4.44 8.93 15.44
C ASP A 410 3.74 8.61 16.76
N PHE A 411 3.59 9.61 17.64
CA PHE A 411 3.00 9.46 18.98
C PHE A 411 1.80 10.37 19.19
N ASP A 412 1.48 11.24 18.23
CA ASP A 412 0.35 12.16 18.38
C ASP A 412 -0.61 11.98 17.22
N SER A 413 -1.90 11.91 17.53
CA SER A 413 -3.01 11.95 16.56
C SER A 413 -3.08 13.24 15.72
N ASN A 414 -2.01 14.04 15.72
CA ASN A 414 -1.94 15.38 15.19
C ASN A 414 -0.60 15.55 14.43
N ILE A 415 -0.62 15.14 13.16
CA ILE A 415 0.39 15.14 12.07
C ILE A 415 1.20 16.46 11.90
N ASN A 416 1.05 17.44 12.78
CA ASN A 416 1.70 18.76 12.73
C ASN A 416 2.97 18.85 13.58
N ASP A 417 3.21 17.91 14.50
CA ASP A 417 4.53 17.73 15.10
C ASP A 417 5.34 16.75 14.24
N THR A 418 6.64 17.01 14.08
CA THR A 418 7.50 16.20 13.21
C THR A 418 7.69 14.80 13.82
N PRO A 419 7.43 13.70 13.07
CA PRO A 419 7.65 12.34 13.55
C PRO A 419 9.06 12.13 14.10
N PHE A 420 9.20 11.24 15.07
CA PHE A 420 10.49 10.91 15.68
C PHE A 420 11.30 10.04 14.71
N GLU A 421 12.35 10.62 14.12
CA GLU A 421 13.23 9.97 13.14
C GLU A 421 14.19 8.98 13.83
N LEU A 422 13.92 7.67 13.72
CA LEU A 422 14.73 6.60 14.29
C LEU A 422 16.15 6.58 13.73
N ALA A 423 16.34 6.92 12.45
CA ALA A 423 17.66 6.96 11.82
C ALA A 423 18.66 7.93 12.50
N ARG A 424 18.18 8.90 13.29
CA ARG A 424 19.05 9.79 14.08
C ARG A 424 19.51 9.18 15.41
N PHE A 425 18.90 8.07 15.83
CA PHE A 425 19.07 7.48 17.16
C PHE A 425 19.42 5.98 17.15
N ALA A 426 18.94 5.19 16.19
CA ALA A 426 18.84 3.72 16.28
C ALA A 426 19.75 2.90 15.35
N GLY A 427 20.95 3.36 15.00
CA GLY A 427 21.90 2.54 14.24
C GLY A 427 23.14 2.06 15.04
N PRO A 428 23.90 1.10 14.48
CA PRO A 428 24.75 0.22 15.27
C PRO A 428 26.11 0.86 15.58
N ALA A 429 26.45 1.02 16.85
CA ALA A 429 27.86 1.08 17.25
C ALA A 429 28.41 -0.35 17.36
N GLY A 430 28.60 -1.02 16.21
CA GLY A 430 29.25 -2.33 16.12
C GLY A 430 30.76 -2.30 16.41
N LEU A 431 31.20 -1.45 17.33
CA LEU A 431 32.59 -1.22 17.68
C LEU A 431 33.08 -2.28 18.68
N SER A 432 34.26 -2.85 18.45
CA SER A 432 34.99 -3.57 19.50
C SER A 432 35.47 -2.59 20.59
N GLU A 433 35.81 -3.11 21.77
CA GLU A 433 36.35 -2.32 22.90
C GLU A 433 37.50 -1.39 22.47
N THR A 434 38.47 -1.93 21.70
CA THR A 434 39.61 -1.16 21.20
C THR A 434 39.20 -0.11 20.15
N GLU A 435 38.20 -0.39 19.33
CA GLU A 435 37.68 0.57 18.34
C GLU A 435 36.89 1.70 19.01
N LEU A 436 36.11 1.38 20.04
CA LEU A 436 35.41 2.37 20.84
C LEU A 436 36.39 3.29 21.58
N GLU A 437 37.39 2.73 22.26
CA GLU A 437 38.42 3.53 22.93
C GLU A 437 39.13 4.47 21.96
N SER A 438 39.49 3.97 20.77
CA SER A 438 40.14 4.77 19.72
C SER A 438 39.22 5.88 19.20
N PHE A 439 37.94 5.58 19.03
CA PHE A 439 36.93 6.56 18.61
C PHE A 439 36.71 7.63 19.68
N VAL A 440 36.47 7.24 20.93
CA VAL A 440 36.26 8.14 22.07
C VAL A 440 37.49 9.02 22.30
N GLU A 441 38.70 8.45 22.20
CA GLU A 441 39.96 9.20 22.29
C GLU A 441 40.04 10.29 21.21
N LEU A 442 39.75 9.95 19.96
CA LEU A 442 39.71 10.91 18.87
C LEU A 442 38.64 11.98 19.12
N TYR A 443 37.44 11.57 19.49
CA TYR A 443 36.30 12.46 19.71
C TYR A 443 36.60 13.51 20.79
N ILE A 444 37.10 13.07 21.94
CA ILE A 444 37.49 13.95 23.05
C ILE A 444 38.61 14.90 22.63
N ALA A 445 39.57 14.44 21.82
CA ALA A 445 40.68 15.28 21.39
C ALA A 445 40.23 16.45 20.48
N TYR A 446 39.18 16.25 19.68
CA TYR A 446 38.66 17.27 18.76
C TYR A 446 37.61 18.16 19.40
N PHE A 447 36.68 17.60 20.18
CA PHE A 447 35.53 18.33 20.73
C PHE A 447 35.67 18.68 22.21
N ASN A 448 36.68 18.14 22.91
CA ASN A 448 36.91 18.34 24.34
C ASN A 448 35.71 17.95 25.24
N ARG A 449 34.91 16.99 24.77
CA ARG A 449 33.83 16.34 25.51
C ARG A 449 33.74 14.86 25.11
N ALA A 450 33.07 14.07 25.93
CA ALA A 450 32.71 12.72 25.55
C ALA A 450 31.68 12.75 24.40
N PRO A 451 31.65 11.72 23.53
CA PRO A 451 30.53 11.57 22.62
C PRO A 451 29.25 11.34 23.44
N ASP A 452 28.25 12.16 23.16
CA ASP A 452 26.87 11.92 23.56
C ASP A 452 26.27 10.79 22.71
N ALA A 453 25.08 10.29 23.05
CA ALA A 453 24.43 9.22 22.29
C ALA A 453 24.35 9.51 20.77
N VAL A 454 24.05 10.76 20.38
CA VAL A 454 23.98 11.15 18.95
C VAL A 454 25.37 11.14 18.31
N GLY A 455 26.36 11.71 18.99
CA GLY A 455 27.75 11.70 18.54
C GLY A 455 28.34 10.30 18.40
N LEU A 456 28.08 9.43 19.37
CA LEU A 456 28.51 8.03 19.36
C LEU A 456 27.81 7.25 18.25
N HIS A 457 26.52 7.50 18.04
CA HIS A 457 25.77 6.84 16.98
C HIS A 457 26.27 7.28 15.60
N PHE A 458 26.17 8.57 15.27
CA PHE A 458 26.49 9.08 13.94
C PHE A 458 27.96 8.81 13.55
N TRP A 459 28.89 9.22 14.41
CA TRP A 459 30.32 9.12 14.10
C TRP A 459 30.90 7.75 14.44
N GLY A 460 30.38 7.07 15.47
CA GLY A 460 30.81 5.72 15.83
C GLY A 460 30.35 4.69 14.79
N THR A 461 29.16 4.83 14.20
CA THR A 461 28.74 3.98 13.07
C THR A 461 29.58 4.25 11.81
N ALA A 462 29.88 5.50 11.49
CA ALA A 462 30.80 5.82 10.37
C ALA A 462 32.19 5.19 10.57
N PHE A 463 32.68 5.17 11.80
CA PHE A 463 33.93 4.51 12.16
C PHE A 463 33.82 2.97 12.06
N ALA A 464 32.75 2.38 12.62
CA ALA A 464 32.50 0.94 12.59
C ALA A 464 32.34 0.37 11.17
N THR A 465 31.84 1.18 10.23
CA THR A 465 31.64 0.81 8.82
C THR A 465 32.89 0.99 7.95
N GLY A 466 34.04 1.29 8.57
CA GLY A 466 35.35 1.21 7.92
C GLY A 466 36.05 2.56 7.67
N SER A 467 35.55 3.66 8.23
CA SER A 467 36.28 4.94 8.18
C SER A 467 37.55 4.88 9.02
N THR A 468 38.66 5.38 8.50
CA THR A 468 39.93 5.46 9.25
C THR A 468 39.95 6.67 10.19
N LEU A 469 40.83 6.65 11.20
CA LEU A 469 41.00 7.79 12.12
C LEU A 469 41.37 9.09 11.39
N GLU A 470 42.13 9.00 10.29
CA GLU A 470 42.48 10.16 9.45
C GLU A 470 41.27 10.74 8.72
N GLN A 471 40.38 9.88 8.24
CA GLN A 471 39.14 10.33 7.59
C GLN A 471 38.23 11.01 8.60
N MET A 472 38.09 10.42 9.80
CA MET A 472 37.32 11.02 10.89
C MET A 472 37.88 12.38 11.32
N ALA A 473 39.21 12.49 11.48
CA ALA A 473 39.89 13.74 11.79
C ALA A 473 39.62 14.85 10.75
N THR A 474 39.58 14.47 9.47
CA THR A 474 39.23 15.39 8.37
C THR A 474 37.77 15.84 8.45
N LEU A 475 36.85 14.98 8.89
CA LEU A 475 35.44 15.33 9.04
C LEU A 475 35.18 16.19 10.29
N PHE A 476 35.93 15.97 11.36
CA PHE A 476 35.76 16.68 12.63
C PHE A 476 36.23 18.14 12.57
N ILE A 477 37.22 18.46 11.74
CA ILE A 477 37.72 19.85 11.65
C ILE A 477 36.69 20.82 11.07
N ASP A 478 35.79 20.34 10.22
CA ASP A 478 34.75 21.13 9.54
C ASP A 478 33.48 21.29 10.39
N GLN A 479 33.47 20.78 11.64
CA GLN A 479 32.32 20.91 12.52
C GLN A 479 32.32 22.27 13.24
N ASP A 480 31.14 22.88 13.37
CA ASP A 480 30.95 24.16 14.06
C ASP A 480 31.57 24.19 15.48
N GLU A 481 31.49 23.05 16.19
CA GLU A 481 32.05 22.89 17.54
C GLU A 481 33.59 22.97 17.55
N PHE A 482 34.24 22.40 16.52
CA PHE A 482 35.68 22.49 16.35
C PHE A 482 36.08 23.95 16.03
N GLU A 483 35.39 24.59 15.09
CA GLU A 483 35.66 25.97 14.71
C GLU A 483 35.48 26.94 15.88
N ALA A 484 34.51 26.67 16.77
CA ALA A 484 34.32 27.44 17.99
C ALA A 484 35.52 27.31 18.97
N SER A 485 36.09 26.11 19.07
CA SER A 485 37.25 25.83 19.91
C SER A 485 38.57 26.35 19.31
N TYR A 486 38.68 26.36 17.98
CA TYR A 486 39.87 26.77 17.25
C TYR A 486 39.54 27.72 16.08
N PRO A 487 39.12 28.97 16.35
CA PRO A 487 38.61 29.87 15.32
C PRO A 487 39.62 30.20 14.22
N ASP A 488 39.08 30.50 13.04
CA ASP A 488 39.83 31.01 11.90
C ASP A 488 40.73 32.20 12.29
N GLY A 489 42.01 32.09 11.93
CA GLY A 489 43.03 33.09 12.27
C GLY A 489 43.77 32.85 13.60
N THR A 490 43.45 31.78 14.34
CA THR A 490 44.30 31.30 15.46
C THR A 490 45.72 31.06 14.95
N THR A 491 46.75 31.55 15.64
CA THR A 491 48.15 31.32 15.21
C THR A 491 48.56 29.87 15.46
N ASN A 492 49.51 29.31 14.68
CA ASN A 492 49.97 27.93 14.89
C ASN A 492 50.52 27.70 16.32
N LEU A 493 51.15 28.72 16.92
CA LEU A 493 51.56 28.70 18.32
C LEU A 493 50.37 28.59 19.27
N ALA A 494 49.36 29.45 19.11
CA ALA A 494 48.16 29.42 19.96
C ALA A 494 47.37 28.12 19.78
N PHE A 495 47.28 27.61 18.55
CA PHE A 495 46.65 26.34 18.22
C PHE A 495 47.37 25.17 18.92
N ALA A 496 48.70 25.06 18.76
CA ALA A 496 49.49 24.00 19.38
C ALA A 496 49.38 24.01 20.92
N HIS A 497 49.40 25.19 21.54
CA HIS A 497 49.18 25.29 22.99
C HIS A 497 47.79 24.83 23.42
N SER A 498 46.76 25.22 22.68
CA SER A 498 45.37 24.87 22.99
C SER A 498 45.13 23.38 22.83
N VAL A 499 45.62 22.78 21.74
CA VAL A 499 45.56 21.32 21.52
C VAL A 499 46.26 20.56 22.63
N TYR A 500 47.47 20.96 23.03
CA TYR A 500 48.15 20.27 24.14
C TYR A 500 47.41 20.39 25.47
N SER A 501 46.85 21.56 25.75
CA SER A 501 46.03 21.76 26.95
C SER A 501 44.79 20.88 26.91
N ASN A 502 44.13 20.77 25.76
CA ASN A 502 42.91 20.01 25.58
C ASN A 502 43.18 18.50 25.58
N VAL A 503 44.21 18.04 24.89
CA VAL A 503 44.50 16.60 24.74
C VAL A 503 45.24 16.06 25.96
N LEU A 504 46.24 16.77 26.48
CA LEU A 504 47.17 16.26 27.50
C LEU A 504 47.06 16.98 28.86
N GLY A 505 46.16 17.94 29.02
CA GLY A 505 45.96 18.66 30.29
C GLY A 505 47.17 19.47 30.76
N ARG A 506 48.12 19.73 29.86
CA ARG A 506 49.39 20.40 30.19
C ARG A 506 49.85 21.33 29.09
N THR A 507 50.74 22.24 29.45
CA THR A 507 51.48 23.01 28.45
C THR A 507 52.71 22.22 27.96
N PRO A 508 52.97 22.21 26.66
CA PRO A 508 54.20 21.67 26.09
C PRO A 508 55.41 22.51 26.55
N ASP A 509 56.57 21.87 26.66
CA ASP A 509 57.82 22.59 26.89
C ASP A 509 58.25 23.37 25.64
N GLN A 510 59.23 24.27 25.77
CA GLN A 510 59.64 25.12 24.66
C GLN A 510 60.15 24.31 23.47
N ALA A 511 60.87 23.21 23.73
CA ALA A 511 61.41 22.36 22.68
C ALA A 511 60.30 21.63 21.90
N GLY A 512 59.26 21.14 22.60
CA GLY A 512 58.09 20.53 21.98
C GLY A 512 57.26 21.54 21.18
N ILE A 513 57.09 22.76 21.69
CA ILE A 513 56.42 23.84 20.93
C ILE A 513 57.19 24.21 19.68
N ASP A 514 58.50 24.42 19.78
CA ASP A 514 59.31 24.80 18.63
C ASP A 514 59.29 23.70 17.54
N PHE A 515 59.24 22.43 17.95
CA PHE A 515 59.09 21.29 17.05
C PHE A 515 57.75 21.32 16.31
N TRP A 516 56.64 21.39 17.05
CA TRP A 516 55.29 21.32 16.47
C TRP A 516 54.92 22.54 15.65
N VAL A 517 55.18 23.74 16.17
CA VAL A 517 54.96 24.99 15.42
C VAL A 517 55.83 25.01 14.17
N GLY A 518 57.06 24.50 14.26
CA GLY A 518 57.94 24.34 13.11
C GLY A 518 57.34 23.45 12.02
N LEU A 519 56.70 22.33 12.38
CA LEU A 519 56.03 21.44 11.42
C LEU A 519 54.79 22.08 10.79
N LEU A 520 53.97 22.75 11.60
CA LEU A 520 52.77 23.47 11.14
C LEU A 520 53.13 24.63 10.20
N ASP A 521 54.14 25.44 10.54
CA ASP A 521 54.58 26.58 9.73
C ASP A 521 55.19 26.15 8.39
N GLN A 522 55.74 24.92 8.32
CA GLN A 522 56.31 24.34 7.12
C GLN A 522 55.29 23.60 6.25
N GLY A 523 54.03 23.44 6.72
CA GLY A 523 53.03 22.59 6.06
C GLY A 523 53.43 21.11 6.04
N ALA A 524 54.28 20.69 6.99
CA ALA A 524 54.68 19.28 7.11
C ALA A 524 53.62 18.45 7.86
N VAL A 525 52.80 19.12 8.67
CA VAL A 525 51.60 18.60 9.32
C VAL A 525 50.53 19.67 9.18
N GLU A 526 49.38 19.28 8.66
CA GLU A 526 48.20 20.14 8.54
C GLU A 526 47.38 20.13 9.85
N ARG A 527 46.51 21.12 10.06
CA ARG A 527 45.79 21.27 11.35
C ARG A 527 44.84 20.12 11.66
N ASP A 528 44.24 19.53 10.63
CA ASP A 528 43.38 18.35 10.68
C ASP A 528 44.15 17.09 11.07
N GLN A 529 45.46 17.03 10.83
CA GLN A 529 46.28 15.89 11.24
C GLN A 529 47.04 16.16 12.55
N PHE A 530 47.19 17.43 12.94
CA PHE A 530 48.00 17.82 14.09
C PHE A 530 47.53 17.18 15.41
N ILE A 531 46.23 17.19 15.69
CA ILE A 531 45.67 16.60 16.92
C ILE A 531 45.90 15.09 16.94
N LEU A 532 45.71 14.42 15.79
CA LEU A 532 45.98 13.00 15.65
C LEU A 532 47.46 12.66 15.85
N GLU A 533 48.38 13.50 15.37
CA GLU A 533 49.82 13.33 15.59
C GLU A 533 50.23 13.57 17.04
N VAL A 534 49.57 14.48 17.76
CA VAL A 534 49.77 14.66 19.21
C VAL A 534 49.33 13.41 19.98
N LEU A 535 48.17 12.84 19.65
CA LEU A 535 47.69 11.57 20.23
C LEU A 535 48.67 10.42 19.98
N ARG A 536 49.08 10.23 18.72
CA ARG A 536 50.08 9.23 18.33
C ARG A 536 51.39 9.41 19.08
N GLY A 537 51.85 10.66 19.21
CA GLY A 537 53.07 10.99 19.94
C GLY A 537 52.99 10.61 21.42
N ALA A 538 51.86 10.86 22.06
CA ALA A 538 51.63 10.51 23.45
C ALA A 538 51.53 9.00 23.67
N ARG A 539 50.86 8.27 22.76
CA ARG A 539 50.69 6.81 22.80
C ARG A 539 51.91 6.02 22.34
N ALA A 540 52.91 6.66 21.72
CA ALA A 540 54.11 5.99 21.25
C ALA A 540 54.91 5.34 22.40
N ASP A 541 55.68 4.30 22.10
CA ASP A 541 56.56 3.65 23.08
C ASP A 541 57.52 4.67 23.72
N PRO A 542 57.77 4.56 25.05
CA PRO A 542 58.76 5.37 25.72
C PRO A 542 60.13 5.25 25.05
N LYS A 543 60.77 6.40 24.78
CA LYS A 543 62.10 6.48 24.14
C LYS A 543 63.18 6.69 25.19
N PRO A 544 63.81 5.63 25.75
CA PRO A 544 64.73 5.76 26.87
C PRO A 544 66.00 6.55 26.51
N GLU A 545 66.33 6.59 25.21
CA GLU A 545 67.45 7.35 24.67
C GLU A 545 67.29 8.87 24.82
N LEU A 546 66.07 9.38 25.03
CA LEU A 546 65.79 10.81 25.24
C LEU A 546 65.90 11.23 26.72
N GLY A 547 66.17 10.29 27.63
CA GLY A 547 66.46 10.54 29.03
C GLY A 547 65.27 10.31 29.98
N PRO A 548 65.53 10.21 31.29
CA PRO A 548 64.54 9.81 32.28
C PRO A 548 63.40 10.81 32.46
N ASP A 549 63.67 12.11 32.33
CA ASP A 549 62.64 13.15 32.46
C ASP A 549 61.65 13.12 31.28
N PHE A 550 62.14 12.80 30.07
CA PHE A 550 61.28 12.63 28.89
C PHE A 550 60.39 11.39 29.03
N VAL A 551 60.97 10.26 29.44
CA VAL A 551 60.22 9.03 29.69
C VAL A 551 59.14 9.25 30.76
N ALA A 552 59.48 9.89 31.88
CA ALA A 552 58.52 10.18 32.93
C ALA A 552 57.36 11.07 32.46
N GLN A 553 57.64 12.06 31.60
CA GLN A 553 56.58 12.88 31.00
C GLN A 553 55.71 12.08 30.03
N GLN A 554 56.29 11.20 29.22
CA GLN A 554 55.54 10.37 28.28
C GLN A 554 54.66 9.35 29.01
N GLU A 555 55.16 8.73 30.08
CA GLU A 555 54.37 7.86 30.96
C GLU A 555 53.21 8.64 31.62
N ALA A 556 53.45 9.90 32.03
CA ALA A 556 52.40 10.76 32.57
C ALA A 556 51.34 11.13 31.53
N ASP A 557 51.75 11.40 30.29
CA ASP A 557 50.84 11.69 29.17
C ASP A 557 49.96 10.47 28.83
N GLN A 558 50.55 9.27 28.80
CA GLN A 558 49.82 8.03 28.59
C GLN A 558 48.81 7.77 29.70
N ALA A 559 49.21 7.93 30.97
CA ALA A 559 48.32 7.76 32.11
C ALA A 559 47.17 8.78 32.11
N TYR A 560 47.47 10.04 31.76
CA TYR A 560 46.46 11.10 31.62
C TYR A 560 45.44 10.75 30.53
N LEU A 561 45.92 10.36 29.34
CA LEU A 561 45.05 10.00 28.22
C LEU A 561 44.21 8.78 28.51
N THR A 562 44.79 7.69 29.04
CA THR A 562 44.02 6.50 29.43
C THR A 562 42.89 6.88 30.37
N THR A 563 43.19 7.59 31.46
CA THR A 563 42.15 7.99 32.43
C THR A 563 41.09 8.91 31.79
N LYS A 564 41.50 9.82 30.90
CA LYS A 564 40.58 10.74 30.21
C LYS A 564 39.65 10.00 29.26
N VAL A 565 40.18 9.03 28.51
CA VAL A 565 39.42 8.16 27.61
C VAL A 565 38.48 7.27 28.41
N ASP A 566 38.93 6.69 29.52
CA ASP A 566 38.09 5.86 30.39
C ASP A 566 36.89 6.66 30.94
N ILE A 567 37.10 7.92 31.36
CA ILE A 567 36.01 8.80 31.81
C ILE A 567 35.02 9.09 30.67
N GLY A 568 35.52 9.37 29.46
CA GLY A 568 34.65 9.67 28.33
C GLY A 568 33.93 8.45 27.78
N ALA A 569 34.58 7.28 27.79
CA ALA A 569 33.96 6.00 27.46
C ALA A 569 32.90 5.66 28.50
N TYR A 570 33.22 5.87 29.79
CA TYR A 570 32.23 5.77 30.87
C TYR A 570 31.04 6.67 30.57
N PHE A 571 31.21 7.97 30.33
CA PHE A 571 30.07 8.84 29.96
C PHE A 571 29.27 8.31 28.76
N ALA A 572 29.96 7.99 27.66
CA ALA A 572 29.34 7.62 26.39
C ALA A 572 28.48 6.35 26.46
N VAL A 573 28.83 5.43 27.35
CA VAL A 573 28.18 4.12 27.48
C VAL A 573 27.48 3.94 28.82
N HIS A 574 27.62 4.89 29.74
CA HIS A 574 26.99 4.83 31.05
C HIS A 574 25.51 5.18 30.91
N LYS A 575 24.72 4.12 30.79
CA LYS A 575 23.28 4.08 31.04
C LYS A 575 22.45 5.09 30.23
N GLY A 576 22.93 5.54 29.06
CA GLY A 576 22.11 6.21 28.03
C GLY A 576 22.30 7.71 27.84
N MET A 577 23.31 8.36 28.45
CA MET A 577 23.42 9.83 28.43
C MET A 577 23.54 10.42 27.00
N SER A 578 22.67 11.40 26.69
CA SER A 578 22.63 12.11 25.41
C SER A 578 22.82 13.64 25.53
N ASP A 579 23.11 14.15 26.73
CA ASP A 579 23.25 15.59 26.96
C ASP A 579 24.70 16.07 26.74
N VAL A 580 24.86 16.99 25.79
CA VAL A 580 26.16 17.57 25.39
C VAL A 580 26.75 18.47 26.49
N ASP A 581 25.91 19.19 27.24
CA ASP A 581 26.36 20.06 28.33
C ASP A 581 26.87 19.22 29.51
N ASP A 582 26.20 18.12 29.83
CA ASP A 582 26.67 17.16 30.84
C ASP A 582 27.97 16.47 30.41
N ALA A 583 28.10 16.11 29.12
CA ALA A 583 29.32 15.54 28.55
C ALA A 583 30.51 16.50 28.71
N MET A 584 30.29 17.78 28.39
CA MET A 584 31.29 18.83 28.60
C MET A 584 31.61 19.03 30.09
N ALA A 585 30.59 19.07 30.94
CA ALA A 585 30.73 19.32 32.38
C ALA A 585 31.52 18.21 33.08
N ALA A 586 31.23 16.94 32.76
CA ALA A 586 31.96 15.80 33.29
C ALA A 586 33.45 15.83 32.90
N MET A 587 33.73 16.07 31.61
CA MET A 587 35.10 16.11 31.10
C MET A 587 35.91 17.28 31.66
N ALA A 588 35.28 18.43 31.89
CA ALA A 588 35.92 19.62 32.45
C ALA A 588 36.39 19.44 33.91
N LEU A 589 35.82 18.49 34.65
CA LEU A 589 36.24 18.20 36.03
C LEU A 589 37.59 17.49 36.09
N PHE A 590 37.99 16.77 35.04
CA PHE A 590 39.21 15.98 35.03
C PHE A 590 40.46 16.84 34.76
N THR A 591 41.35 16.94 35.76
CA THR A 591 42.60 17.70 35.67
C THR A 591 43.85 16.82 35.79
N GLY A 592 43.72 15.50 35.62
CA GLY A 592 44.85 14.57 35.66
C GLY A 592 45.20 13.97 37.03
N SER A 593 44.41 14.23 38.06
CA SER A 593 44.59 13.65 39.40
C SER A 593 43.52 12.61 39.72
N ASP A 594 43.82 11.67 40.62
CA ASP A 594 42.83 10.69 41.11
C ASP A 594 41.58 11.40 41.68
N ALA A 595 41.77 12.49 42.44
CA ALA A 595 40.65 13.25 43.01
C ALA A 595 39.77 13.90 41.94
N SER A 596 40.36 14.38 40.83
CA SER A 596 39.60 14.93 39.70
C SER A 596 38.93 13.86 38.86
N ARG A 597 39.52 12.65 38.76
CA ARG A 597 38.87 11.48 38.16
C ARG A 597 37.62 11.10 38.95
N ASP A 598 37.78 10.94 40.27
CA ASP A 598 36.67 10.56 41.15
C ASP A 598 35.55 11.61 41.12
N ALA A 599 35.89 12.90 40.99
CA ALA A 599 34.92 13.98 40.84
C ALA A 599 34.17 13.92 39.50
N ALA A 600 34.87 13.60 38.40
CA ALA A 600 34.24 13.43 37.09
C ALA A 600 33.29 12.23 37.11
N VAL A 601 33.72 11.06 37.60
CA VAL A 601 32.89 9.86 37.73
C VAL A 601 31.65 10.13 38.59
N ALA A 602 31.82 10.78 39.75
CA ALA A 602 30.69 11.13 40.61
C ALA A 602 29.72 12.13 39.97
N ALA A 603 30.20 13.00 39.07
CA ALA A 603 29.33 13.90 38.32
C ALA A 603 28.54 13.13 37.26
N ILE A 604 29.17 12.19 36.55
CA ILE A 604 28.49 11.30 35.58
C ILE A 604 27.39 10.49 36.28
N ASP A 605 27.69 9.90 37.44
CA ASP A 605 26.70 9.21 38.28
C ASP A 605 25.55 10.14 38.71
N GLY A 606 25.86 11.40 39.01
CA GLY A 606 24.89 12.42 39.40
C GLY A 606 23.97 12.82 38.24
N PHE A 607 24.56 13.12 37.08
CA PHE A 607 23.82 13.43 35.86
C PHE A 607 22.93 12.25 35.45
N PHE A 608 23.45 11.03 35.54
CA PHE A 608 22.64 9.83 35.35
C PHE A 608 21.47 9.76 36.34
N ALA A 609 21.71 10.01 37.63
CA ALA A 609 20.68 9.99 38.65
C ALA A 609 19.61 11.08 38.47
N ASP A 610 19.99 12.23 37.88
CA ASP A 610 19.08 13.31 37.54
C ASP A 610 18.32 13.02 36.22
N ALA A 611 18.89 12.20 35.34
CA ALA A 611 18.31 11.77 34.07
C ALA A 611 17.35 10.57 34.18
N ILE A 612 17.29 9.93 35.37
CA ILE A 612 16.34 8.85 35.66
C ILE A 612 15.11 9.35 36.43
N ASP A 613 13.95 8.74 36.16
CA ASP A 613 12.73 8.99 36.93
C ASP A 613 12.95 8.60 38.40
N PRO A 614 12.66 9.50 39.36
CA PRO A 614 12.93 9.28 40.78
C PRO A 614 12.03 8.21 41.44
N THR A 615 11.03 7.70 40.73
CA THR A 615 10.01 6.77 41.23
C THR A 615 10.31 5.33 40.86
N ASP A 616 10.78 5.07 39.64
CA ASP A 616 11.07 3.73 39.14
C ASP A 616 12.51 3.54 38.64
N GLY A 617 13.31 4.60 38.57
CA GLY A 617 14.71 4.56 38.16
C GLY A 617 14.93 4.39 36.65
N ALA A 618 13.90 4.61 35.83
CA ALA A 618 13.95 4.47 34.38
C ALA A 618 14.54 5.71 33.68
N PHE A 619 15.18 5.50 32.54
CA PHE A 619 15.92 6.53 31.80
C PHE A 619 15.03 7.29 30.80
N LEU A 620 15.34 8.55 30.49
CA LEU A 620 14.63 9.37 29.48
C LEU A 620 15.05 9.13 28.01
N MET A 621 15.92 8.14 27.71
CA MET A 621 16.28 7.58 26.37
C MET A 621 17.48 6.60 26.44
N PRO A 622 17.37 5.26 26.41
CA PRO A 622 18.55 4.42 26.39
C PRO A 622 18.94 3.95 24.97
N LEU A 623 20.24 4.07 24.63
CA LEU A 623 20.87 3.27 23.57
C LEU A 623 22.19 2.62 24.04
N VAL A 624 22.49 1.52 23.35
CA VAL A 624 23.32 0.32 23.61
C VAL A 624 24.72 0.46 24.23
N GLY A 625 25.00 -0.46 25.17
CA GLY A 625 26.31 -1.10 25.35
C GLY A 625 26.92 -0.98 26.75
N ILE A 626 26.66 -1.93 27.66
CA ILE A 626 27.38 -1.97 28.95
C ILE A 626 28.82 -2.43 28.69
N LEU A 627 29.78 -1.50 28.69
CA LEU A 627 31.15 -1.85 29.08
C LEU A 627 31.19 -2.10 30.58
N ASP A 628 31.98 -3.08 31.00
CA ASP A 628 32.34 -3.22 32.41
C ASP A 628 32.86 -1.87 32.92
N ASP A 629 32.31 -1.39 34.03
CA ASP A 629 32.72 -0.13 34.64
C ASP A 629 34.25 -0.16 34.91
N PRO A 630 35.06 0.64 34.18
CA PRO A 630 36.52 0.61 34.32
C PRO A 630 36.98 1.14 35.68
N PHE A 631 36.07 1.76 36.44
CA PHE A 631 36.29 2.27 37.78
C PHE A 631 35.64 1.41 38.87
N SER A 632 34.99 0.30 38.49
CA SER A 632 34.44 -0.64 39.47
C SER A 632 35.57 -1.24 40.31
N ALA A 633 35.39 -1.26 41.64
CA ALA A 633 36.38 -1.85 42.53
C ALA A 633 36.36 -3.38 42.37
N ALA A 634 37.49 -3.96 41.96
CA ALA A 634 37.71 -5.41 41.91
C ALA A 634 37.48 -6.12 43.27
#